data_AF-A0A371KMH3-F1
#
_entry.id   AF-A0A371KMH3-F1
#
_cell.length_a   1.000
_cell.length_b   1.000
_cell.length_c   1.000
_cell.angle_alpha   90.00
_cell.angle_beta   90.00
_cell.angle_gamma   90.00
#
_symmetry.space_group_name_H-M   'P 1'
#
loop_
_entity.id
_entity.type
_entity.pdbx_description
1 polymer ?
#
loop_
_entity_poly.entity_id
_entity_poly.type
_entity_poly.pdbx_seq_one_letter_code
_entity_poly.pdbx_strand_id
1 'polypeptide(L)'
;MVSVVNLVLMGALIVLHTLIAAVMTRFFRLRLKTQWGYILYALFLIPLVLLVSTLVFSGIFGIGVNLGSPTAALGVMIGMPLALGFTIDTLYVPPPEEYENLPNSR
;
A
#
# COMPACT_ATOMS: atom_id res chain seq x y z
N MET A 1 11.18 -24.17 -10.40
CA MET A 1 10.52 -23.66 -11.63
C MET A 1 9.48 -22.63 -11.23
N VAL A 2 9.40 -21.49 -11.92
CA VAL A 2 8.38 -20.46 -11.65
C VAL A 2 7.11 -20.84 -12.39
N SER A 3 5.98 -20.91 -11.68
CA SER A 3 4.68 -21.15 -12.30
C SER A 3 3.99 -19.83 -12.68
N VAL A 4 3.21 -19.84 -13.76
CA VAL A 4 2.38 -18.69 -14.18
C VAL A 4 1.40 -18.33 -13.07
N VAL A 5 0.82 -19.33 -12.40
CA VAL A 5 -0.10 -19.13 -11.28
C VAL A 5 0.56 -18.33 -10.15
N ASN A 6 1.79 -18.66 -9.76
CA ASN A 6 2.49 -17.94 -8.69
C ASN A 6 2.83 -16.50 -9.09
N LEU A 7 3.15 -16.26 -10.37
CA LEU A 7 3.37 -14.90 -10.86
C LEU A 7 2.10 -14.07 -10.83
N VAL A 8 0.96 -14.64 -11.26
CA VAL A 8 -0.34 -13.97 -11.22
C VAL A 8 -0.74 -13.64 -9.77
N LEU A 9 -0.62 -14.61 -8.86
CA LEU A 9 -0.93 -14.40 -7.45
C LEU A 9 0.00 -13.36 -6.80
N MET A 10 1.29 -13.34 -7.15
CA MET A 10 2.21 -12.30 -6.70
C MET A 10 1.79 -10.92 -7.22
N GLY A 11 1.45 -10.81 -8.51
CA GLY A 11 0.97 -9.56 -9.09
C GLY A 11 -0.30 -9.06 -8.40
N ALA A 12 -1.27 -9.95 -8.16
CA ALA A 12 -2.48 -9.62 -7.42
C ALA A 12 -2.18 -9.15 -5.99
N LEU A 13 -1.21 -9.79 -5.32
CA LEU A 13 -0.77 -9.40 -3.98
C LEU A 13 -0.09 -8.03 -3.95
N ILE A 14 0.73 -7.70 -4.96
CA ILE A 14 1.34 -6.36 -5.10
C ILE A 14 0.26 -5.30 -5.31
N VAL A 15 -0.75 -5.57 -6.14
CA VAL A 15 -1.91 -4.68 -6.32
C VAL A 15 -2.68 -4.51 -5.01
N LEU A 16 -2.92 -5.60 -4.28
CA LEU A 16 -3.57 -5.56 -2.97
C LEU A 16 -2.78 -4.71 -1.96
N HIS A 17 -1.47 -4.89 -1.87
CA HIS A 17 -0.62 -4.08 -1.01
C HIS A 17 -0.63 -2.60 -1.41
N THR A 18 -0.69 -2.31 -2.70
CA THR A 18 -0.76 -0.93 -3.20
C THR A 18 -2.08 -0.29 -2.81
N LEU A 19 -3.18 -1.03 -2.92
CA LEU A 19 -4.51 -0.60 -2.47
C LEU A 19 -4.53 -0.37 -0.95
N ILE A 20 -3.97 -1.29 -0.16
CA ILE A 20 -3.86 -1.14 1.31
C ILE A 20 -3.08 0.14 1.64
N ALA A 21 -1.93 0.36 0.99
CA ALA A 21 -1.13 1.56 1.21
C ALA A 21 -1.87 2.86 0.85
N ALA A 22 -2.60 2.89 -0.26
CA ALA A 22 -3.41 4.04 -0.65
C ALA A 22 -4.54 4.32 0.37
N VAL A 23 -5.29 3.28 0.76
CA VAL A 23 -6.40 3.39 1.72
C VAL A 23 -5.90 3.85 3.10
N MET A 24 -4.80 3.29 3.59
CA MET A 24 -4.22 3.70 4.86
C MET A 24 -3.68 5.13 4.81
N THR A 25 -3.03 5.52 3.72
CA THR A 25 -2.58 6.91 3.51
C THR A 25 -3.77 7.87 3.59
N ARG A 26 -4.86 7.54 2.88
CA ARG A 26 -6.10 8.33 2.91
C ARG A 26 -6.69 8.41 4.30
N PHE A 27 -6.75 7.29 5.02
CA PHE A 27 -7.25 7.25 6.40
C PHE A 27 -6.42 8.17 7.32
N PHE A 28 -5.09 8.13 7.23
CA PHE A 28 -4.25 8.99 8.06
C PHE A 28 -4.40 10.47 7.71
N ARG A 29 -4.49 10.81 6.42
CA ARG A 29 -4.76 12.19 5.98
C ARG A 29 -6.09 12.71 6.51
N LEU A 30 -7.13 11.89 6.47
CA LEU A 30 -8.47 12.23 6.96
C LEU A 30 -8.52 12.38 8.49
N ARG A 31 -7.81 11.52 9.23
CA ARG A 31 -7.96 11.42 10.68
C ARG A 31 -7.00 12.31 11.46
N LEU A 32 -5.81 12.57 10.94
CA LEU A 32 -4.75 13.31 11.62
C LEU A 32 -4.82 14.80 11.26
N LYS A 33 -5.14 15.64 12.23
CA LYS A 33 -5.21 17.10 12.08
C LYS A 33 -3.84 17.78 12.21
N THR A 34 -2.84 17.24 11.52
CA THR A 34 -1.45 17.70 11.59
C THR A 34 -0.84 17.75 10.19
N GLN A 35 0.03 18.72 9.94
CA GLN A 35 0.65 18.90 8.62
C GLN A 35 1.51 17.70 8.18
N TRP A 36 2.21 17.06 9.12
CA TRP A 36 3.17 15.97 8.83
C TRP A 36 2.80 14.60 9.41
N GLY A 37 1.80 14.53 10.29
CA GLY A 37 1.48 13.28 10.99
C GLY A 37 1.13 12.14 10.04
N TYR A 38 0.37 12.41 8.97
CA TYR A 38 0.02 11.36 8.01
C TYR A 38 1.24 10.77 7.30
N ILE A 39 2.29 11.58 7.05
CA ILE A 39 3.52 11.13 6.40
C ILE A 39 4.26 10.16 7.34
N LEU A 40 4.42 10.54 8.61
CA LEU A 40 5.08 9.68 9.60
C LEU A 40 4.31 8.37 9.79
N TYR A 41 2.99 8.44 9.98
CA TYR A 41 2.17 7.24 10.13
C TYR A 41 2.19 6.36 8.89
N ALA A 42 2.19 6.95 7.69
CA ALA A 42 2.36 6.22 6.44
C ALA A 42 3.72 5.50 6.39
N LEU A 43 4.83 6.20 6.69
CA LEU A 43 6.18 5.65 6.60
C LEU A 43 6.50 4.58 7.65
N PHE A 44 5.78 4.53 8.78
CA PHE A 44 6.04 3.54 9.83
C PHE A 44 4.96 2.46 9.93
N LEU A 45 3.68 2.80 9.87
CA LEU A 45 2.60 1.82 10.06
C LEU A 45 2.24 1.06 8.78
N ILE A 46 2.29 1.70 7.61
CA ILE A 46 1.97 0.99 6.36
C ILE A 46 3.00 -0.12 6.09
N PRO A 47 4.33 0.11 6.18
CA PRO A 47 5.29 -0.98 6.05
C PRO A 47 5.06 -2.13 7.02
N LEU A 48 4.64 -1.84 8.26
CA LEU A 48 4.35 -2.88 9.24
C LEU A 48 3.14 -3.72 8.80
N VAL A 49 2.07 -3.09 8.33
CA VAL A 49 0.88 -3.82 7.82
C VAL A 49 1.22 -4.64 6.58
N LEU A 50 1.98 -4.06 5.64
CA LEU A 50 2.42 -4.77 4.44
C LEU A 50 3.39 -5.92 4.76
N LEU A 51 4.24 -5.77 5.79
CA LEU A 51 5.10 -6.85 6.27
C LEU A 51 4.26 -8.00 6.84
N VAL A 52 3.29 -7.71 7.71
CA VAL A 52 2.38 -8.74 8.25
C VAL A 52 1.62 -9.44 7.12
N SER A 53 1.08 -8.68 6.17
CA SER A 53 0.41 -9.24 4.99
C SER A 53 1.36 -10.13 4.16
N THR A 54 2.60 -9.70 3.95
CA THR A 54 3.63 -10.50 3.24
C THR A 54 3.92 -11.81 3.98
N LEU A 55 4.07 -11.77 5.31
CA LEU A 55 4.31 -12.97 6.11
C LEU A 55 3.13 -13.94 6.04
N VAL A 56 1.90 -13.44 6.02
CA VAL A 56 0.70 -14.27 5.86
C VAL A 56 0.62 -14.87 4.47
N PHE A 57 0.62 -14.05 3.41
CA PHE A 57 0.42 -14.55 2.05
C PHE A 57 1.62 -15.32 1.50
N SER A 58 2.83 -14.80 1.63
CA SER A 58 4.03 -15.45 1.10
C SER A 58 4.62 -16.46 2.07
N GLY A 59 4.52 -16.25 3.39
CA GLY A 59 5.04 -17.19 4.39
C GLY A 59 4.08 -18.35 4.67
N ILE A 60 2.84 -18.06 5.08
CA ILE A 60 1.87 -19.11 5.47
C ILE A 60 1.25 -19.77 4.23
N PHE A 61 0.77 -18.97 3.28
CA PHE A 61 0.10 -19.50 2.08
C PHE A 61 1.05 -19.82 0.91
N GLY A 62 2.34 -19.51 1.05
CA GLY A 62 3.34 -19.81 0.00
C GLY A 62 3.13 -19.06 -1.31
N ILE A 63 2.41 -17.93 -1.30
CA ILE A 63 2.12 -17.14 -2.49
C ILE A 63 3.36 -16.35 -2.94
N GLY A 64 3.72 -16.53 -4.20
CA GLY A 64 4.72 -15.74 -4.89
C GLY A 64 5.90 -16.55 -5.42
N VAL A 65 6.98 -15.84 -5.72
CA VAL A 65 8.21 -16.44 -6.26
C VAL A 65 9.40 -16.03 -5.41
N ASN A 66 10.48 -16.80 -5.52
CA ASN A 66 11.75 -16.42 -4.90
C ASN A 66 12.35 -15.21 -5.64
N LEU A 67 12.44 -14.07 -4.95
CA LEU A 67 12.98 -12.81 -5.47
C LEU A 67 14.51 -12.71 -5.34
N GLY A 68 15.17 -13.78 -4.91
CA GLY A 68 16.64 -13.91 -4.86
C GLY A 68 17.30 -13.34 -3.61
N SER A 69 16.69 -12.36 -2.94
CA SER A 69 17.19 -11.82 -1.67
C SER A 69 16.09 -11.24 -0.78
N PRO A 70 16.31 -11.17 0.56
CA PRO A 70 15.40 -10.48 1.47
C PRO A 70 15.19 -9.01 1.10
N THR A 71 16.24 -8.31 0.69
CA THR A 71 16.15 -6.89 0.29
C THR A 71 15.25 -6.71 -0.93
N ALA A 72 15.37 -7.57 -1.94
CA ALA A 72 14.48 -7.54 -3.10
C ALA A 72 13.03 -7.83 -2.70
N ALA A 73 12.80 -8.77 -1.79
CA ALA A 73 11.47 -9.06 -1.27
C ALA A 73 10.84 -7.87 -0.53
N LEU A 74 11.59 -7.20 0.35
CA LEU A 74 11.13 -5.99 1.03
C LEU A 74 10.86 -4.86 0.03
N GLY A 75 11.73 -4.66 -0.95
CA GLY A 75 11.57 -3.63 -1.97
C GLY A 75 10.31 -3.84 -2.82
N VAL A 76 10.08 -5.06 -3.31
CA VAL A 76 8.96 -5.38 -4.20
C VAL A 76 7.64 -5.51 -3.44
N MET A 77 7.63 -6.17 -2.28
CA MET A 77 6.40 -6.48 -1.55
C MET A 77 5.95 -5.36 -0.63
N ILE A 78 6.84 -4.43 -0.25
CA ILE A 78 6.54 -3.38 0.72
C ILE A 78 6.88 -2.00 0.14
N GLY A 79 8.14 -1.79 -0.27
CA GLY A 79 8.62 -0.48 -0.72
C GLY A 79 7.86 0.06 -1.93
N MET A 80 7.74 -0.74 -2.99
CA MET A 80 7.02 -0.38 -4.21
C MET A 80 5.53 -0.12 -3.92
N PRO A 81 4.77 -1.02 -3.28
CA PRO A 81 3.38 -0.76 -2.93
C PRO A 81 3.16 0.47 -2.05
N LEU A 82 4.05 0.71 -1.07
CA LEU A 82 4.00 1.92 -0.26
C LEU A 82 4.15 3.17 -1.15
N ALA A 83 5.20 3.22 -1.97
CA ALA A 83 5.49 4.36 -2.83
C ALA A 83 4.33 4.60 -3.82
N LEU A 84 3.84 3.55 -4.48
CA LEU A 84 2.72 3.63 -5.40
C LEU A 84 1.44 4.07 -4.69
N GLY A 85 1.04 3.39 -3.61
CA GLY A 85 -0.21 3.68 -2.92
C GLY A 85 -0.23 5.08 -2.32
N PHE A 86 0.88 5.51 -1.72
CA PHE A 86 1.04 6.87 -1.21
C PHE A 86 0.96 7.90 -2.34
N THR A 87 1.67 7.68 -3.45
CA THR A 87 1.66 8.59 -4.61
C THR A 87 0.27 8.65 -5.27
N ILE A 88 -0.40 7.51 -5.40
CA ILE A 88 -1.76 7.44 -5.95
C ILE A 88 -2.70 8.28 -5.09
N ASP A 89 -2.74 8.09 -3.77
CA ASP A 89 -3.64 8.88 -2.91
C ASP A 89 -3.28 10.37 -2.89
N THR A 90 -2.00 10.72 -2.87
CA THR A 90 -1.58 12.11 -2.70
C THR A 90 -1.61 12.92 -3.98
N LEU A 91 -1.31 12.31 -5.14
CA LEU A 91 -1.20 13.03 -6.42
C LEU A 91 -2.39 12.82 -7.36
N TYR A 92 -3.13 11.72 -7.22
CA TYR A 92 -4.18 11.35 -8.20
C TYR A 92 -5.58 11.25 -7.62
N VAL A 93 -5.73 11.22 -6.29
CA VAL A 93 -7.05 11.22 -5.64
C VAL A 93 -7.27 12.58 -4.97
N PRO A 94 -8.28 13.36 -5.40
CA PRO A 94 -8.48 14.68 -4.84
C PRO A 94 -8.71 14.65 -3.32
N PRO A 95 -8.19 15.66 -2.60
CA PRO A 95 -8.44 15.85 -1.19
C PRO A 95 -9.95 15.89 -0.89
N PRO A 96 -10.40 15.27 0.21
CA PRO A 96 -11.80 15.31 0.61
C PRO A 96 -12.36 16.74 0.79
N GLU A 97 -11.54 17.71 1.22
CA GLU A 97 -11.98 19.09 1.42
C GLU A 97 -12.42 19.78 0.12
N GLU A 98 -11.93 19.31 -1.03
CA GLU A 98 -12.35 19.81 -2.34
C GLU A 98 -13.78 19.37 -2.70
N TYR A 99 -14.29 18.28 -2.11
CA TYR A 99 -15.66 17.81 -2.33
C TYR A 99 -16.69 18.44 -1.39
N GLU A 100 -16.27 18.86 -0.19
CA GLU A 100 -17.16 19.50 0.79
C GLU A 100 -17.69 20.86 0.30
N ASN A 101 -16.92 21.55 -0.57
CA ASN A 101 -17.26 22.88 -1.10
C ASN A 101 -17.94 22.86 -2.48
N LEU A 102 -18.37 21.69 -2.97
CA LEU A 102 -19.09 21.60 -4.25
C LEU A 102 -20.53 22.10 -4.09
N PRO A 103 -21.08 22.88 -5.04
CA PRO A 103 -22.43 23.45 -4.94
C PRO A 103 -23.59 22.44 -4.71
N ASN A 104 -23.32 21.15 -4.86
CA ASN A 104 -24.29 20.05 -4.75
C ASN A 104 -23.98 19.07 -3.60
N SER A 105 -23.07 19.38 -2.66
CA SER A 105 -22.90 18.62 -1.42
C SER A 105 -24.05 18.96 -0.46
N ARG A 106 -25.15 18.22 -0.55
CA ARG A 106 -26.25 18.24 0.42
C ARG A 106 -26.15 17.05 1.37
#